data_AF-A0AAD5H6D7-F1
#
_entry.id   AF-A0AAD5H6D7-F1
#
_cell.length_a   1.000
_cell.length_b   1.000
_cell.length_c   1.000
_cell.angle_alpha   90.00
_cell.angle_beta   90.00
_cell.angle_gamma   90.00
#
_symmetry.space_group_name_H-M   'P 1'
#
loop_
_entity.id
_entity.type
_entity.pdbx_description
1 polymer ?
#
loop_
_entity_poly.entity_id
_entity_poly.type
_entity_poly.pdbx_seq_one_letter_code
_entity_poly.pdbx_strand_id
1 'polypeptide(L)'
;MALARTRQATAIHRAIGFLNTGERARAHVEVRRALHQNSVCRAPLLNTQHSKSELMELYRLHLQQSDMPTDFGTLLQLRALLDLDFEDAEFIEKEMAQGSTFSI
;
A
#
# COMPACT_ATOMS: atom_id res chain seq x y z
N MET A 1 17.32 -13.17 -1.30
CA MET A 1 16.42 -12.26 -2.05
C MET A 1 15.09 -12.90 -2.45
N ALA A 2 15.07 -14.11 -3.04
CA ALA A 2 13.82 -14.78 -3.45
C ALA A 2 12.79 -14.94 -2.31
N LEU A 3 13.22 -15.40 -1.12
CA LEU A 3 12.33 -15.57 0.03
C LEU A 3 11.65 -14.27 0.49
N ALA A 4 12.38 -13.14 0.49
CA ALA A 4 11.83 -11.85 0.86
C ALA A 4 10.78 -11.37 -0.17
N ARG A 5 11.02 -11.63 -1.46
CA ARG A 5 10.07 -11.35 -2.55
C ARG A 5 8.81 -12.22 -2.45
N THR A 6 8.92 -13.48 -2.03
CA THR A 6 7.75 -14.32 -1.77
C THR A 6 6.97 -13.82 -0.55
N ARG A 7 7.66 -13.47 0.54
CA ARG A 7 7.02 -12.96 1.77
C ARG A 7 6.27 -11.65 1.55
N GLN A 8 6.83 -10.71 0.78
CA GLN A 8 6.11 -9.47 0.44
C GLN A 8 4.85 -9.77 -0.39
N ALA A 9 4.91 -10.67 -1.36
CA ALA A 9 3.77 -11.02 -2.20
C ALA A 9 2.66 -11.69 -1.39
N THR A 10 3.02 -12.60 -0.47
CA THR A 10 2.06 -13.21 0.46
C THR A 10 1.42 -12.18 1.39
N ALA A 11 2.19 -11.20 1.89
CA ALA A 11 1.64 -10.14 2.74
C ALA A 11 0.63 -9.26 1.98
N ILE A 12 0.94 -8.85 0.74
CA ILE A 12 0.00 -8.09 -0.09
C ILE A 12 -1.24 -8.91 -0.42
N HIS A 13 -1.09 -10.19 -0.77
CA HIS A 13 -2.22 -11.07 -1.03
C HIS A 13 -3.17 -11.16 0.17
N ARG A 14 -2.63 -11.29 1.39
CA ARG A 14 -3.43 -11.27 2.62
C ARG A 14 -4.06 -9.89 2.87
N ALA A 15 -3.33 -8.81 2.60
CA ALA A 15 -3.85 -7.46 2.76
C ALA A 15 -5.10 -7.24 1.89
N ILE A 16 -5.07 -7.70 0.64
CA ILE A 16 -6.22 -7.64 -0.27
C ILE A 16 -7.35 -8.56 0.21
N GLY A 17 -7.03 -9.77 0.67
CA GLY A 17 -8.03 -10.65 1.29
C GLY A 17 -8.78 -9.98 2.44
N PHE A 18 -8.05 -9.31 3.34
CA PHE A 18 -8.65 -8.55 4.46
C PHE A 18 -9.39 -7.29 4.00
N LEU A 19 -8.91 -6.62 2.96
CA LEU A 19 -9.61 -5.47 2.38
C LEU A 19 -10.98 -5.89 1.84
N ASN A 20 -11.02 -7.00 1.10
CA ASN A 20 -12.24 -7.54 0.50
C ASN A 20 -13.25 -8.04 1.54
N THR A 21 -12.80 -8.42 2.74
CA THR A 21 -13.68 -8.78 3.87
C THR A 21 -14.00 -7.61 4.80
N GLY A 22 -13.48 -6.40 4.52
CA GLY A 22 -13.72 -5.19 5.31
C GLY A 22 -12.83 -5.05 6.56
N GLU A 23 -11.89 -5.96 6.79
CA GLU A 23 -10.96 -5.96 7.93
C GLU A 23 -9.79 -4.98 7.73
N ARG A 24 -10.10 -3.68 7.57
CA ARG A 24 -9.13 -2.62 7.20
C ARG A 24 -7.88 -2.54 8.09
N ALA A 25 -8.02 -2.68 9.41
CA ALA A 25 -6.88 -2.65 10.33
C ALA A 25 -5.90 -3.82 10.08
N ARG A 26 -6.42 -5.02 9.82
CA ARG A 26 -5.59 -6.20 9.52
C ARG A 26 -4.95 -6.07 8.14
N ALA A 27 -5.69 -5.54 7.17
CA ALA A 27 -5.14 -5.22 5.86
C ALA A 27 -3.93 -4.27 5.97
N HIS A 28 -4.04 -3.19 6.75
CA HIS A 28 -2.94 -2.24 6.95
C HIS A 28 -1.73 -2.87 7.67
N VAL A 29 -1.95 -3.73 8.65
CA VAL A 29 -0.86 -4.48 9.32
C VAL A 29 -0.07 -5.31 8.30
N GLU A 30 -0.76 -5.98 7.37
CA GLU A 30 -0.09 -6.76 6.33
C GLU A 30 0.61 -5.86 5.28
N VAL A 31 0.08 -4.68 4.95
CA VAL A 31 0.78 -3.67 4.13
C VAL A 31 2.09 -3.25 4.80
N ARG A 32 2.07 -2.93 6.09
CA ARG A 32 3.28 -2.58 6.85
C ARG A 32 4.29 -3.74 6.88
N ARG A 33 3.80 -4.98 7.02
CA ARG A 33 4.67 -6.16 6.92
C ARG A 33 5.29 -6.28 5.53
N ALA A 34 4.53 -6.04 4.47
CA ALA A 34 5.04 -6.06 3.10
C ALA A 34 6.13 -5.00 2.88
N LEU A 35 5.92 -3.77 3.36
CA LEU A 35 6.92 -2.69 3.35
C LEU A 35 8.19 -3.06 4.10
N HIS A 36 8.06 -3.66 5.27
CA HIS A 36 9.22 -4.12 6.03
C HIS A 36 10.03 -5.18 5.25
N GLN A 37 9.38 -6.16 4.64
CA GLN A 37 10.07 -7.15 3.79
C GLN A 37 10.67 -6.51 2.52
N ASN A 38 9.97 -5.54 1.96
CA ASN A 38 10.40 -4.83 0.76
C ASN A 38 11.62 -3.93 1.01
N SER A 39 11.81 -3.43 2.23
CA SER A 39 12.98 -2.58 2.56
C SER A 39 14.33 -3.30 2.30
N VAL A 40 14.31 -4.64 2.39
CA VAL A 40 15.45 -5.52 2.15
C VAL A 40 15.60 -5.89 0.66
N CYS A 41 14.51 -6.23 -0.02
CA CYS A 41 14.57 -6.75 -1.39
C CYS A 41 14.38 -5.69 -2.49
N ARG A 42 13.80 -4.54 -2.15
CA ARG A 42 13.55 -3.36 -3.00
C ARG A 42 13.08 -3.72 -4.40
N ALA A 43 12.07 -4.59 -4.48
CA ALA A 43 11.57 -5.12 -5.73
C ALA A 43 10.05 -5.00 -5.79
N PRO A 44 9.48 -4.69 -6.97
CA PRO A 44 8.04 -4.65 -7.16
C PRO A 44 7.41 -6.04 -6.92
N LEU A 45 6.09 -6.08 -6.78
CA LEU A 45 5.34 -7.33 -6.78
C LEU A 45 5.57 -8.09 -8.10
N LEU A 46 5.92 -9.37 -8.00
CA LEU A 46 6.07 -10.24 -9.16
C LEU A 46 4.72 -10.87 -9.47
N ASN A 47 4.21 -10.70 -10.71
CA ASN A 47 2.94 -11.22 -11.19
C ASN A 47 1.74 -10.83 -10.32
N THR A 48 1.17 -9.66 -10.60
CA THR A 48 -0.03 -9.18 -9.92
C THR A 48 -1.24 -9.97 -10.41
N GLN A 49 -1.62 -11.02 -9.67
CA GLN A 49 -2.97 -11.62 -9.74
C GLN A 49 -4.08 -10.65 -9.29
N HIS A 50 -3.67 -9.46 -8.83
CA HIS A 50 -4.51 -8.42 -8.27
C HIS A 50 -4.74 -7.32 -9.30
N SER A 51 -5.95 -6.79 -9.30
CA SER A 51 -6.34 -5.66 -10.15
C SER A 51 -5.64 -4.37 -9.70
N LYS A 52 -5.42 -3.45 -10.64
CA LYS A 52 -4.88 -2.11 -10.35
C LYS A 52 -5.71 -1.39 -9.28
N SER A 53 -7.04 -1.52 -9.31
CA SER A 53 -7.95 -0.94 -8.32
C SER A 53 -7.71 -1.44 -6.90
N GLU A 54 -7.46 -2.75 -6.70
CA GLU A 54 -7.18 -3.31 -5.37
C GLU A 54 -5.85 -2.76 -4.81
N LEU A 55 -4.84 -2.60 -5.68
CA LEU A 55 -3.55 -2.04 -5.30
C LEU A 55 -3.66 -0.55 -4.94
N MET A 56 -4.42 0.22 -5.72
CA MET A 56 -4.73 1.62 -5.40
C MET A 56 -5.49 1.75 -4.07
N GLU A 57 -6.40 0.83 -3.78
CA GLU A 57 -7.14 0.87 -2.52
C GLU A 57 -6.26 0.51 -1.31
N LEU A 58 -5.27 -0.38 -1.47
CA LEU A 58 -4.24 -0.59 -0.45
C LEU A 58 -3.39 0.66 -0.19
N TYR A 59 -3.03 1.39 -1.26
CA TYR A 59 -2.31 2.65 -1.12
C TYR A 59 -3.12 3.68 -0.33
N ARG A 60 -4.41 3.84 -0.71
CA ARG A 60 -5.35 4.72 0.00
C ARG A 60 -5.52 4.31 1.47
N LEU A 61 -5.66 3.01 1.74
CA LEU A 61 -5.77 2.48 3.10
C LEU A 61 -4.55 2.84 3.95
N HIS A 62 -3.34 2.75 3.38
CA HIS A 62 -2.13 3.12 4.09
C HIS A 62 -2.12 4.59 4.47
N LEU A 63 -2.51 5.49 3.55
CA LEU A 63 -2.62 6.92 3.84
C LEU A 63 -3.67 7.21 4.92
N GLN A 64 -4.83 6.53 4.89
CA GLN A 64 -5.89 6.70 5.88
C GLN A 64 -5.50 6.27 7.30
N GLN A 65 -4.59 5.29 7.43
CA GLN A 65 -4.18 4.74 8.72
C GLN A 65 -2.79 5.20 9.16
N SER A 66 -2.13 6.05 8.39
CA SER A 66 -0.83 6.63 8.75
C SER A 66 -1.04 7.98 9.42
N ASP A 67 -0.23 8.26 10.43
CA ASP A 67 -0.19 9.59 11.03
C ASP A 67 0.34 10.59 9.98
N MET A 68 -0.29 11.77 9.92
CA MET A 68 0.16 12.85 9.04
C MET A 68 1.24 13.70 9.74
N PRO A 69 2.36 14.03 9.08
CA PRO A 69 2.71 13.67 7.70
C PRO A 69 3.24 12.24 7.58
N THR A 70 2.76 11.50 6.59
CA THR A 70 3.32 10.19 6.25
C THR A 70 4.74 10.34 5.69
N ASP A 71 5.65 9.45 6.09
CA ASP A 71 7.03 9.47 5.63
C ASP A 71 7.13 9.29 4.11
N PHE A 72 7.76 10.26 3.42
CA PHE A 72 7.88 10.27 1.97
C PHE A 72 8.64 9.05 1.44
N GLY A 73 9.66 8.58 2.18
CA GLY A 73 10.41 7.38 1.81
C GLY A 73 9.51 6.14 1.77
N THR A 74 8.62 6.03 2.75
CA THR A 74 7.63 4.95 2.85
C THR A 74 6.61 5.01 1.72
N LEU A 75 6.14 6.20 1.34
CA LEU A 75 5.23 6.38 0.20
C LEU A 75 5.89 5.99 -1.13
N LEU A 76 7.12 6.44 -1.36
CA LEU A 76 7.88 6.08 -2.56
C LEU A 76 8.10 4.56 -2.63
N GLN A 77 8.42 3.95 -1.49
CA GLN A 77 8.59 2.50 -1.39
C GLN A 77 7.29 1.76 -1.66
N LEU A 78 6.17 2.21 -1.07
CA LEU A 78 4.86 1.57 -1.26
C LEU A 78 4.41 1.66 -2.71
N ARG A 79 4.56 2.83 -3.33
CA ARG A 79 4.28 3.06 -4.74
C ARG A 79 5.07 2.12 -5.64
N ALA A 80 6.39 2.00 -5.41
CA ALA A 80 7.24 1.10 -6.17
C ALA A 80 6.92 -0.39 -5.93
N LEU A 81 6.51 -0.75 -4.71
CA LEU A 81 6.09 -2.11 -4.39
C LEU A 81 4.79 -2.48 -5.11
N LEU A 82 3.82 -1.57 -5.12
CA LEU A 82 2.50 -1.76 -5.72
C LEU A 82 2.47 -1.49 -7.22
N ASP A 83 3.61 -1.10 -7.82
CA ASP A 83 3.74 -0.77 -9.24
C ASP A 83 2.73 0.31 -9.68
N LEU A 84 2.58 1.36 -8.84
CA LEU A 84 1.69 2.47 -9.11
C LEU A 84 2.42 3.61 -9.83
N ASP A 85 1.79 4.12 -10.89
CA ASP A 85 2.26 5.29 -11.60
C ASP A 85 2.16 6.54 -10.72
N PHE A 86 2.96 7.56 -11.05
CA PHE A 86 2.97 8.80 -10.29
C PHE A 86 1.60 9.50 -10.30
N GLU A 87 0.93 9.51 -11.46
CA GLU A 87 -0.38 10.15 -11.62
C GLU A 87 -1.46 9.52 -10.71
N ASP A 88 -1.49 8.19 -10.60
CA ASP A 88 -2.44 7.49 -9.73
C ASP A 88 -2.17 7.77 -8.24
N ALA A 89 -0.90 7.75 -7.84
CA ALA A 89 -0.51 8.03 -6.46
C ALA A 89 -0.82 9.48 -6.08
N GLU A 90 -0.46 10.44 -6.94
CA GLU A 90 -0.73 11.87 -6.75
C GLU A 90 -2.23 12.16 -6.67
N PHE A 91 -3.03 11.50 -7.51
CA PHE A 91 -4.48 11.60 -7.45
C PHE A 91 -5.02 11.19 -6.07
N ILE A 92 -4.61 10.03 -5.56
CA ILE A 92 -5.06 9.54 -4.24
C ILE A 92 -4.58 10.47 -3.11
N GLU A 93 -3.34 10.94 -3.17
CA GLU A 93 -2.78 11.85 -2.15
C GLU A 93 -3.55 13.18 -2.11
N LYS A 94 -3.88 13.75 -3.27
CA LYS A 94 -4.72 14.96 -3.38
C LYS A 94 -6.12 14.72 -2.83
N GLU A 95 -6.75 13.58 -3.18
CA GLU A 95 -8.07 13.22 -2.63
C GLU A 95 -8.04 13.14 -1.10
N MET A 96 -7.01 12.53 -0.50
CA MET A 96 -6.91 12.41 0.96
C MET A 96 -6.62 13.75 1.65
N ALA A 97 -5.77 14.59 1.06
CA ALA A 97 -5.50 15.94 1.57
C ALA A 97 -6.77 16.82 1.57
N GLN A 98 -7.59 16.72 0.53
CA GLN A 98 -8.85 17.45 0.42
C GLN A 98 -9.95 16.87 1.32
N GLY A 99 -10.05 15.54 1.42
CA GLY A 99 -11.01 14.86 2.30
C GLY A 99 -10.77 15.14 3.79
N SER A 100 -9.52 15.31 4.22
CA SER A 100 -9.19 15.69 5.59
C SER A 100 -9.59 17.14 5.95
N THR A 101 -9.89 17.99 4.96
CA THR A 101 -10.25 19.40 5.18
C THR A 101 -11.73 19.59 5.57
N PHE A 102 -12.59 18.57 5.40
CA PHE A 102 -14.04 18.67 5.67
C PHE A 102 -14.50 18.07 7.01
N SER A 103 -13.60 17.83 7.95
CA SER A 103 -13.98 17.49 9.34
C SER A 103 -13.91 18.74 10.23
N ILE A 104 -14.94 19.58 10.15
CA ILE A 104 -15.23 20.65 11.13
C ILE A 104 -16.62 20.39 11.69
#